data_AF-A0A9X3NGT3-F1
#
_entry.id   AF-A0A9X3NGT3-F1
#
_cell.length_a   1.000
_cell.length_b   1.000
_cell.length_c   1.000
_cell.angle_alpha   90.00
_cell.angle_beta   90.00
_cell.angle_gamma   90.00
#
_symmetry.space_group_name_H-M   'P 1'
#
loop_
_entity.id
_entity.type
_entity.pdbx_description
1 polymer ?
#
loop_
_entity_poly.entity_id
_entity_poly.type
_entity_poly.pdbx_seq_one_letter_code
_entity_poly.pdbx_strand_id
1 'polypeptide(L)'
;MIIVARTARPRPVHCVTEHEHRDRALADAVAEGRFTFGGETRALGLEPDWVDADLPEDEEWRIDWVKFYYGLDLADAFRATGDARYLRAWEKLVASFVLQIPPDHDDSEVTARRILNWIYAWQRLPEVDECVAHALHEHLGQQVRHVRATLSPERNHRTLELYALLIAALALPELGIDPPVEELYENLLADFLPDGVHRERSTHYHCIALRSFVGARENCRRFGVALPAGFDERLTLACAFARDCRRPDGTLPALSDSDTGDYTELLQLAARLLAREELLVSGAGDYPDGGYFVQRTRDRYLIFDCGPLGDGGHGHYDALSVEAWANGEPLVLDPGRFTYAEGEPNLRHWFRGTAAHNTVTVDGFDQTPYARGRSSLPSAVATFLGREDDTLAGEVRSPCYEAVHRRRVTLVEGRYWIVEDELEGERSHRYDLRWHLPPGPVELRPDGVVTDTATITIHGARSVALEDGWISPEYGVKHAAKVVSAIAVGAVARFVTVLEPRT
;
A
#
# COMPACT_ATOMS: atom_id res chain seq x y z
N MET A 1 -44.57 -29.47 -0.83
CA MET A 1 -43.90 -28.62 0.17
C MET A 1 -42.44 -29.03 0.16
N ILE A 2 -41.62 -28.37 -0.66
CA ILE A 2 -40.16 -28.59 -0.62
C ILE A 2 -39.70 -27.83 0.62
N ILE A 3 -39.35 -28.56 1.67
CA ILE A 3 -38.68 -27.97 2.82
C ILE A 3 -37.28 -27.64 2.30
N VAL A 4 -37.07 -26.41 1.84
CA VAL A 4 -35.73 -25.90 1.63
C VAL A 4 -35.09 -25.89 3.01
N ALA A 5 -34.00 -26.63 3.18
CA ALA A 5 -33.25 -26.59 4.41
C ALA A 5 -32.81 -25.13 4.63
N ARG A 6 -33.10 -24.57 5.80
CA ARG A 6 -32.75 -23.18 6.13
C ARG A 6 -31.25 -23.00 5.91
N THR A 7 -30.88 -22.03 5.06
CA THR A 7 -29.47 -21.76 4.74
C THR A 7 -28.69 -21.48 6.01
N ALA A 8 -27.56 -22.17 6.19
CA ALA A 8 -26.70 -21.98 7.35
C ALA A 8 -26.08 -20.58 7.32
N ARG A 9 -26.19 -19.85 8.44
CA ARG A 9 -25.53 -18.56 8.62
C ARG A 9 -24.01 -18.78 8.72
N PRO A 10 -23.17 -17.86 8.21
CA PRO A 10 -21.73 -17.96 8.35
C PRO A 10 -21.30 -18.12 9.82
N ARG A 11 -20.41 -19.09 10.08
CA ARG A 11 -19.72 -19.22 11.37
C ARG A 11 -18.88 -17.97 11.62
N PRO A 12 -18.86 -17.42 12.85
CA PRO A 12 -18.13 -16.19 13.11
C PRO A 12 -16.61 -16.33 12.87
N VAL A 13 -16.09 -15.53 11.95
CA VAL A 13 -14.67 -15.40 11.60
C VAL A 13 -14.13 -14.03 12.04
N HIS A 14 -12.84 -13.96 12.37
CA HIS A 14 -12.19 -12.68 12.65
C HIS A 14 -12.04 -11.88 11.35
N CYS A 15 -12.59 -10.66 11.36
CA CYS A 15 -12.43 -9.68 10.29
C CYS A 15 -11.27 -8.75 10.66
N VAL A 16 -10.15 -8.94 9.97
CA VAL A 16 -8.89 -8.22 10.24
C VAL A 16 -8.94 -6.74 9.79
N THR A 17 -9.92 -6.37 8.97
CA THR A 17 -10.18 -4.99 8.50
C THR A 17 -11.31 -4.29 9.26
N GLU A 18 -11.77 -4.85 10.39
CA GLU A 18 -12.98 -4.33 11.07
C GLU A 18 -12.87 -2.86 11.51
N HIS A 19 -11.66 -2.37 11.82
CA HIS A 19 -11.45 -0.97 12.20
C HIS A 19 -11.57 0.01 11.03
N GLU A 20 -11.42 -0.46 9.79
CA GLU A 20 -11.45 0.37 8.58
C GLU A 20 -12.88 0.65 8.09
N HIS A 21 -13.86 -0.11 8.56
CA HIS A 21 -15.22 -0.10 8.01
C HIS A 21 -16.26 0.20 9.09
N ARG A 22 -16.20 1.43 9.60
CA ARG A 22 -17.12 1.98 10.61
C ARG A 22 -17.58 3.40 10.25
N ASP A 23 -17.52 3.76 8.98
CA ASP A 23 -17.90 5.09 8.53
C ASP A 23 -19.43 5.20 8.43
N ARG A 24 -20.01 5.87 9.42
CA ARG A 24 -21.45 6.12 9.48
C ARG A 24 -21.96 7.00 8.34
N ALA A 25 -21.19 8.00 7.92
CA ALA A 25 -21.59 8.91 6.85
C ALA A 25 -21.60 8.18 5.50
N LEU A 26 -20.62 7.31 5.28
CA LEU A 26 -20.59 6.40 4.13
C LEU A 26 -21.78 5.45 4.16
N ALA A 27 -22.05 4.79 5.30
CA ALA A 27 -23.20 3.91 5.44
C ALA A 27 -24.54 4.62 5.18
N ASP A 28 -24.69 5.87 5.64
CA ASP A 28 -25.85 6.72 5.38
C ASP A 28 -26.01 7.01 3.89
N ALA A 29 -24.93 7.41 3.20
CA ALA A 29 -24.95 7.67 1.76
C ALA A 29 -25.30 6.40 0.96
N VAL A 30 -24.71 5.26 1.31
CA VAL A 30 -24.96 3.98 0.63
C VAL A 30 -26.39 3.51 0.89
N ALA A 31 -26.95 3.72 2.08
CA ALA A 31 -28.36 3.41 2.36
C ALA A 31 -29.33 4.26 1.53
N GLU A 32 -28.88 5.39 0.99
CA GLU A 32 -29.60 6.24 0.04
C GLU A 32 -29.25 5.93 -1.44
N GLY A 33 -28.39 4.93 -1.70
CA GLY A 33 -27.96 4.53 -3.04
C GLY A 33 -26.89 5.44 -3.65
N ARG A 34 -26.10 6.12 -2.82
CA ARG A 34 -24.97 6.96 -3.23
C ARG A 34 -23.64 6.33 -2.84
N PHE A 35 -22.72 6.25 -3.80
CA PHE A 35 -21.39 5.62 -3.63
C PHE A 35 -20.31 6.65 -3.94
N THR A 36 -19.24 6.70 -3.15
CA THR A 36 -18.12 7.63 -3.36
C THR A 36 -16.81 6.87 -3.30
N PHE A 37 -16.04 6.94 -4.38
CA PHE A 37 -14.69 6.36 -4.49
C PHE A 37 -13.79 7.34 -5.24
N GLY A 38 -12.52 7.45 -4.85
CA GLY A 38 -11.57 8.38 -5.51
C GLY A 38 -12.03 9.84 -5.53
N GLY A 39 -12.81 10.28 -4.53
CA GLY A 39 -13.39 11.63 -4.48
C GLY A 39 -14.61 11.86 -5.37
N GLU A 40 -15.06 10.84 -6.11
CA GLU A 40 -16.17 10.95 -7.06
C GLU A 40 -17.41 10.16 -6.60
N THR A 41 -18.56 10.87 -6.52
CA THR A 41 -19.83 10.28 -6.08
C THR A 41 -20.73 9.92 -7.28
N ARG A 42 -21.38 8.75 -7.21
CA ARG A 42 -22.47 8.34 -8.11
C ARG A 42 -23.72 7.96 -7.33
N ALA A 43 -24.89 8.36 -7.83
CA ALA A 43 -26.19 7.98 -7.29
C ALA A 43 -26.78 6.85 -8.15
N LEU A 44 -26.53 5.60 -7.75
CA LEU A 44 -26.85 4.40 -8.53
C LEU A 44 -28.10 3.67 -7.98
N GLY A 45 -28.55 4.04 -6.79
CA GLY A 45 -29.68 3.39 -6.12
C GLY A 45 -29.26 2.12 -5.37
N LEU A 46 -30.26 1.42 -4.81
CA LEU A 46 -30.05 0.17 -4.05
C LEU A 46 -30.21 -1.11 -4.90
N GLU A 47 -30.71 -0.95 -6.13
CA GLU A 47 -30.86 -2.01 -7.13
C GLU A 47 -30.32 -1.46 -8.46
N PRO A 48 -29.01 -1.13 -8.51
CA PRO A 48 -28.41 -0.48 -9.67
C PRO A 48 -28.36 -1.42 -10.88
N ASP A 49 -28.15 -0.85 -12.06
CA ASP A 49 -27.72 -1.61 -13.24
C ASP A 49 -26.23 -1.92 -13.08
N TRP A 50 -25.89 -3.16 -12.71
CA TRP A 50 -24.50 -3.53 -12.44
C TRP A 50 -23.65 -3.72 -13.70
N VAL A 51 -24.30 -3.74 -14.86
CA VAL A 51 -23.67 -4.02 -16.16
C VAL A 51 -23.43 -2.71 -16.92
N ASP A 52 -24.46 -1.88 -17.04
CA ASP A 52 -24.48 -0.72 -17.94
C ASP A 52 -24.59 0.64 -17.20
N ALA A 53 -24.31 0.69 -15.89
CA ALA A 53 -24.29 1.94 -15.14
C ALA A 53 -23.29 2.97 -15.70
N ASP A 54 -23.68 4.24 -15.64
CA ASP A 54 -22.82 5.38 -15.99
C ASP A 54 -21.79 5.65 -14.88
N LEU A 55 -20.61 5.05 -15.04
CA LEU A 55 -19.49 5.11 -14.10
C LEU A 55 -18.40 6.08 -14.58
N PRO A 56 -17.53 6.58 -13.68
CA PRO A 56 -16.33 7.31 -14.08
C PRO A 56 -15.46 6.54 -15.08
N GLU A 57 -14.63 7.27 -15.84
CA GLU A 57 -13.68 6.66 -16.78
C GLU A 57 -12.59 5.81 -16.08
N ASP A 58 -12.31 6.12 -14.81
CA ASP A 58 -11.38 5.37 -13.99
C ASP A 58 -11.95 4.00 -13.60
N GLU A 59 -11.40 2.93 -14.16
CA GLU A 59 -11.84 1.56 -13.96
C GLU A 59 -11.77 1.13 -12.48
N GLU A 60 -10.86 1.71 -11.70
CA GLU A 60 -10.75 1.45 -10.25
C GLU A 60 -12.04 1.80 -9.51
N TRP A 61 -12.80 2.79 -10.01
CA TRP A 61 -14.09 3.14 -9.41
C TRP A 61 -15.07 1.96 -9.48
N ARG A 62 -15.17 1.30 -10.64
CA ARG A 62 -16.01 0.11 -10.79
C ARG A 62 -15.49 -1.02 -9.91
N ILE A 63 -14.18 -1.28 -9.99
CA ILE A 63 -13.52 -2.35 -9.26
C ILE A 63 -13.79 -2.23 -7.75
N ASP A 64 -13.64 -1.04 -7.16
CA ASP A 64 -13.91 -0.83 -5.72
C ASP A 64 -15.40 -0.92 -5.37
N TRP A 65 -16.28 -0.47 -6.26
CA TRP A 65 -17.72 -0.58 -6.06
C TRP A 65 -18.19 -2.04 -5.99
N VAL A 66 -17.67 -2.93 -6.84
CA VAL A 66 -18.05 -4.35 -6.88
C VAL A 66 -17.29 -5.22 -5.87
N LYS A 67 -16.31 -4.67 -5.15
CA LYS A 67 -15.68 -5.31 -3.98
C LYS A 67 -16.57 -5.27 -2.73
N PHE A 68 -17.61 -4.43 -2.69
CA PHE A 68 -18.57 -4.36 -1.56
C PHE A 68 -17.97 -3.99 -0.19
N TYR A 69 -16.90 -3.17 -0.14
CA TYR A 69 -16.34 -2.72 1.14
C TYR A 69 -17.39 -2.03 2.04
N TYR A 70 -18.23 -1.19 1.44
CA TYR A 70 -19.35 -0.50 2.11
C TYR A 70 -20.36 -1.44 2.79
N GLY A 71 -20.38 -2.73 2.43
CA GLY A 71 -21.22 -3.71 3.09
C GLY A 71 -20.88 -3.88 4.57
N LEU A 72 -19.61 -3.69 4.94
CA LEU A 72 -19.15 -3.71 6.32
C LEU A 72 -19.62 -2.47 7.10
N ASP A 73 -19.53 -1.28 6.48
CA ASP A 73 -20.05 -0.04 7.07
C ASP A 73 -21.56 -0.10 7.30
N LEU A 74 -22.33 -0.66 6.36
CA LEU A 74 -23.76 -0.92 6.55
C LEU A 74 -24.02 -1.87 7.73
N ALA A 75 -23.26 -2.95 7.85
CA ALA A 75 -23.42 -3.92 8.93
C ALA A 75 -23.05 -3.33 10.30
N ASP A 76 -22.00 -2.52 10.38
CA ASP A 76 -21.61 -1.80 11.59
C ASP A 76 -22.66 -0.76 11.99
N ALA A 77 -23.10 0.06 11.03
CA ALA A 77 -24.17 1.04 11.19
C ALA A 77 -25.48 0.41 11.71
N PHE A 78 -25.86 -0.76 11.17
CA PHE A 78 -26.99 -1.53 11.68
C PHE A 78 -26.76 -1.92 13.15
N ARG A 79 -25.62 -2.54 13.48
CA ARG A 79 -25.33 -3.00 14.84
C ARG A 79 -25.31 -1.87 15.86
N ALA A 80 -24.80 -0.70 15.47
CA ALA A 80 -24.73 0.46 16.34
C ALA A 80 -26.11 1.08 16.64
N THR A 81 -27.08 0.95 15.73
CA THR A 81 -28.32 1.75 15.80
C THR A 81 -29.62 0.96 15.78
N GLY A 82 -29.60 -0.29 15.32
CA GLY A 82 -30.79 -1.11 15.08
C GLY A 82 -31.68 -0.63 13.92
N ASP A 83 -31.24 0.37 13.15
CA ASP A 83 -32.02 0.93 12.06
C ASP A 83 -32.06 -0.03 10.86
N ALA A 84 -33.26 -0.54 10.56
CA ALA A 84 -33.49 -1.53 9.52
C ALA A 84 -33.14 -1.05 8.10
N ARG A 85 -32.94 0.25 7.87
CA ARG A 85 -32.55 0.75 6.54
C ARG A 85 -31.20 0.21 6.06
N TYR A 86 -30.24 -0.02 6.96
CA TYR A 86 -28.93 -0.54 6.59
C TYR A 86 -28.97 -2.01 6.18
N LEU A 87 -29.71 -2.83 6.94
CA LEU A 87 -29.95 -4.24 6.59
C LEU A 87 -30.64 -4.31 5.22
N ARG A 88 -31.71 -3.51 5.03
CA ARG A 88 -32.46 -3.48 3.77
C ARG A 88 -31.60 -3.01 2.59
N ALA A 89 -30.72 -2.03 2.80
CA ALA A 89 -29.80 -1.57 1.77
C ALA A 89 -28.82 -2.67 1.37
N TRP A 90 -28.21 -3.35 2.35
CA TRP A 90 -27.30 -4.47 2.10
C TRP A 90 -28.01 -5.61 1.36
N GLU A 91 -29.20 -6.02 1.81
CA GLU A 91 -29.99 -7.09 1.18
C GLU A 91 -30.34 -6.76 -0.27
N LYS A 92 -30.79 -5.53 -0.55
CA LYS A 92 -31.13 -5.08 -1.91
C LYS A 92 -29.91 -5.07 -2.83
N LEU A 93 -28.78 -4.54 -2.36
CA LEU A 93 -27.56 -4.46 -3.16
C LEU A 93 -27.03 -5.87 -3.48
N VAL A 94 -26.97 -6.76 -2.49
CA VAL A 94 -26.53 -8.15 -2.68
C VAL A 94 -27.50 -8.91 -3.60
N ALA A 95 -28.81 -8.83 -3.35
CA ALA A 95 -29.80 -9.51 -4.18
C ALA A 95 -29.75 -9.02 -5.64
N SER A 96 -29.68 -7.71 -5.84
CA SER A 96 -29.58 -7.11 -7.17
C SER A 96 -28.31 -7.55 -7.90
N PHE A 97 -27.17 -7.63 -7.20
CA PHE A 97 -25.91 -8.08 -7.79
C PHE A 97 -25.99 -9.56 -8.19
N VAL A 98 -26.43 -10.42 -7.27
CA VAL A 98 -26.55 -11.88 -7.51
C VAL A 98 -27.50 -12.20 -8.66
N LEU A 99 -28.54 -11.38 -8.88
CA LEU A 99 -29.50 -11.55 -9.97
C LEU A 99 -28.97 -11.12 -11.34
N GLN A 100 -28.06 -10.15 -11.39
CA GLN A 100 -27.60 -9.54 -12.65
C GLN A 100 -26.21 -10.04 -13.07
N ILE A 101 -25.33 -10.32 -12.12
CA ILE A 101 -23.91 -10.55 -12.36
C ILE A 101 -23.56 -12.04 -12.22
N PRO A 102 -23.07 -12.68 -13.29
CA PRO A 102 -22.53 -14.03 -13.22
C PRO A 102 -21.40 -14.15 -12.17
N PRO A 103 -21.28 -15.29 -11.46
CA PRO A 103 -20.24 -15.46 -10.43
C PRO A 103 -18.79 -15.37 -10.94
N ASP A 104 -18.56 -15.57 -12.23
CA ASP A 104 -17.26 -15.53 -12.92
C ASP A 104 -17.07 -14.28 -13.78
N HIS A 105 -17.88 -13.23 -13.54
CA HIS A 105 -17.85 -12.01 -14.35
C HIS A 105 -16.62 -11.12 -14.11
N ASP A 106 -16.21 -10.95 -12.85
CA ASP A 106 -15.06 -10.12 -12.48
C ASP A 106 -13.82 -10.98 -12.25
N ASP A 107 -12.63 -10.37 -12.39
CA ASP A 107 -11.35 -11.01 -12.11
C ASP A 107 -11.31 -11.64 -10.69
N SER A 108 -10.53 -12.71 -10.56
CA SER A 108 -10.50 -13.54 -9.35
C SER A 108 -10.12 -12.77 -8.10
N GLU A 109 -9.24 -11.77 -8.20
CA GLU A 109 -8.86 -10.91 -7.08
C GLU A 109 -10.01 -10.03 -6.57
N VAL A 110 -10.83 -9.52 -7.50
CA VAL A 110 -12.00 -8.68 -7.21
C VAL A 110 -13.09 -9.55 -6.59
N THR A 111 -13.33 -10.72 -7.21
CA THR A 111 -14.24 -11.75 -6.72
C THR A 111 -13.84 -12.24 -5.33
N ALA A 112 -12.56 -12.50 -5.08
CA ALA A 112 -12.05 -12.91 -3.77
C ALA A 112 -12.34 -11.86 -2.69
N ARG A 113 -12.13 -10.58 -3.00
CA ARG A 113 -12.42 -9.49 -2.07
C ARG A 113 -13.92 -9.38 -1.76
N ARG A 114 -14.77 -9.54 -2.77
CA ARG A 114 -16.23 -9.55 -2.60
C ARG A 114 -16.68 -10.72 -1.72
N ILE A 115 -16.17 -11.93 -1.94
CA ILE A 115 -16.43 -13.11 -1.08
C ILE A 115 -16.15 -12.75 0.38
N LEU A 116 -14.95 -12.19 0.64
CA LEU A 116 -14.51 -11.81 1.98
C LEU A 116 -15.46 -10.79 2.62
N ASN A 117 -15.77 -9.71 1.90
CA ASN A 117 -16.60 -8.62 2.40
C ASN A 117 -18.06 -9.06 2.64
N TRP A 118 -18.62 -9.88 1.76
CA TRP A 118 -19.95 -10.46 1.95
C TRP A 118 -20.01 -11.36 3.17
N ILE A 119 -19.05 -12.27 3.36
CA ILE A 119 -19.01 -13.13 4.56
C ILE A 119 -18.88 -12.27 5.82
N TYR A 120 -17.98 -11.28 5.81
CA TYR A 120 -17.74 -10.41 6.98
C TYR A 120 -18.93 -9.52 7.35
N ALA A 121 -19.70 -9.04 6.37
CA ALA A 121 -20.91 -8.28 6.60
C ALA A 121 -22.05 -9.19 7.06
N TRP A 122 -22.26 -10.33 6.38
CA TRP A 122 -23.35 -11.25 6.67
C TRP A 122 -23.26 -11.85 8.09
N GLN A 123 -22.06 -12.19 8.57
CA GLN A 123 -21.90 -12.66 9.95
C GLN A 123 -22.26 -11.60 11.02
N ARG A 124 -22.27 -10.31 10.65
CA ARG A 124 -22.55 -9.18 11.55
C ARG A 124 -24.00 -8.73 11.54
N LEU A 125 -24.68 -8.91 10.41
CA LEU A 125 -26.10 -8.62 10.24
C LEU A 125 -26.96 -9.63 11.03
N PRO A 126 -28.19 -9.28 11.42
CA PRO A 126 -29.09 -10.16 12.15
C PRO A 126 -29.62 -11.27 11.23
N GLU A 127 -30.90 -11.65 11.36
CA GLU A 127 -31.53 -12.54 10.38
C GLU A 127 -31.71 -11.80 9.05
N VAL A 128 -30.99 -12.27 8.02
CA VAL A 128 -31.13 -11.86 6.62
C VAL A 128 -32.29 -12.64 6.00
N ASP A 129 -33.03 -12.01 5.09
CA ASP A 129 -34.10 -12.63 4.32
C ASP A 129 -33.67 -13.99 3.73
N GLU A 130 -34.52 -15.01 3.86
CA GLU A 130 -34.16 -16.39 3.51
C GLU A 130 -33.89 -16.57 2.01
N CYS A 131 -34.59 -15.85 1.13
CA CYS A 131 -34.33 -15.89 -0.30
C CYS A 131 -32.99 -15.24 -0.65
N VAL A 132 -32.68 -14.09 -0.02
CA VAL A 132 -31.38 -13.41 -0.20
C VAL A 132 -30.25 -14.29 0.33
N ALA A 133 -30.40 -14.86 1.53
CA ALA A 133 -29.42 -15.75 2.14
C ALA A 133 -29.15 -17.00 1.28
N HIS A 134 -30.20 -17.63 0.74
CA HIS A 134 -30.06 -18.78 -0.14
C HIS A 134 -29.36 -18.42 -1.47
N ALA A 135 -29.78 -17.33 -2.13
CA ALA A 135 -29.18 -16.88 -3.37
C ALA A 135 -27.70 -16.50 -3.18
N LEU A 136 -27.38 -15.79 -2.09
CA LEU A 136 -26.01 -15.42 -1.74
C LEU A 136 -25.14 -16.66 -1.48
N HIS A 137 -25.65 -17.65 -0.74
CA HIS A 137 -24.90 -18.88 -0.45
C HIS A 137 -24.56 -19.66 -1.73
N GLU A 138 -25.53 -19.84 -2.63
CA GLU A 138 -25.30 -20.50 -3.92
C GLU A 138 -24.30 -19.72 -4.79
N HIS A 139 -24.43 -18.39 -4.83
CA HIS A 139 -23.53 -17.53 -5.60
C HIS A 139 -22.10 -17.54 -5.03
N LEU A 140 -21.94 -17.48 -3.71
CA LEU A 140 -20.65 -17.65 -3.03
C LEU A 140 -20.01 -19.00 -3.37
N GLY A 141 -20.77 -20.10 -3.38
CA GLY A 141 -20.25 -21.42 -3.77
C GLY A 141 -19.79 -21.49 -5.23
N GLN A 142 -20.34 -20.66 -6.12
CA GLN A 142 -19.89 -20.53 -7.50
C GLN A 142 -18.66 -19.62 -7.61
N GLN A 143 -18.66 -18.47 -6.93
CA GLN A 143 -17.51 -17.56 -6.88
C GLN A 143 -16.27 -18.23 -6.28
N VAL A 144 -16.42 -18.99 -5.19
CA VAL A 144 -15.30 -19.72 -4.58
C VAL A 144 -14.71 -20.75 -5.55
N ARG A 145 -15.54 -21.50 -6.29
CA ARG A 145 -15.07 -22.44 -7.30
C ARG A 145 -14.34 -21.73 -8.44
N HIS A 146 -14.85 -20.57 -8.86
CA HIS A 146 -14.20 -19.74 -9.87
C HIS A 146 -12.81 -19.28 -9.39
N VAL A 147 -12.72 -18.61 -8.24
CA VAL A 147 -11.44 -18.16 -7.65
C VAL A 147 -10.45 -19.31 -7.49
N ARG A 148 -10.89 -20.48 -7.00
CA ARG A 148 -10.03 -21.66 -6.87
C ARG A 148 -9.50 -22.14 -8.22
N ALA A 149 -10.30 -22.06 -9.29
CA ALA A 149 -9.91 -22.52 -10.63
C ALA A 149 -9.00 -21.53 -11.37
N THR A 150 -9.03 -20.25 -10.98
CA THR A 150 -8.33 -19.16 -11.68
C THR A 150 -7.37 -18.40 -10.78
N LEU A 151 -6.82 -19.06 -9.75
CA LEU A 151 -5.86 -18.45 -8.84
C LEU A 151 -4.74 -17.73 -9.60
N SER A 152 -4.50 -16.49 -9.21
CA SER A 152 -3.34 -15.71 -9.62
C SER A 152 -2.06 -16.51 -9.35
N PRO A 153 -1.04 -16.42 -10.22
CA PRO A 153 0.15 -17.27 -10.11
C PRO A 153 1.09 -16.86 -8.98
N GLU A 154 1.12 -15.59 -8.58
CA GLU A 154 2.05 -15.05 -7.58
C GLU A 154 1.52 -13.75 -6.95
N ARG A 155 2.15 -13.32 -5.85
CA ARG A 155 2.05 -11.99 -5.24
C ARG A 155 0.76 -11.70 -4.49
N ASN A 156 0.55 -10.41 -4.20
CA ASN A 156 -0.56 -9.88 -3.41
C ASN A 156 -1.92 -10.44 -3.84
N HIS A 157 -2.23 -10.53 -5.13
CA HIS A 157 -3.50 -11.03 -5.64
C HIS A 157 -3.72 -12.50 -5.24
N ARG A 158 -2.69 -13.35 -5.39
CA ARG A 158 -2.72 -14.74 -4.92
C ARG A 158 -2.89 -14.83 -3.40
N THR A 159 -2.20 -13.98 -2.63
CA THR A 159 -2.38 -13.89 -1.17
C THR A 159 -3.84 -13.59 -0.80
N LEU A 160 -4.45 -12.60 -1.47
CA LEU A 160 -5.83 -12.18 -1.20
C LEU A 160 -6.85 -13.26 -1.55
N GLU A 161 -6.66 -13.92 -2.69
CA GLU A 161 -7.51 -15.03 -3.14
C GLU A 161 -7.45 -16.22 -2.17
N LEU A 162 -6.24 -16.67 -1.83
CA LEU A 162 -6.05 -17.77 -0.89
C LEU A 162 -6.62 -17.46 0.50
N TYR A 163 -6.51 -16.21 0.94
CA TYR A 163 -7.11 -15.79 2.20
C TYR A 163 -8.65 -15.79 2.15
N ALA A 164 -9.24 -15.31 1.05
CA ALA A 164 -10.69 -15.38 0.86
C ALA A 164 -11.20 -16.84 0.85
N LEU A 165 -10.47 -17.75 0.21
CA LEU A 165 -10.77 -19.19 0.22
C LEU A 165 -10.67 -19.80 1.62
N LEU A 166 -9.65 -19.43 2.42
CA LEU A 166 -9.56 -19.82 3.83
C LEU A 166 -10.79 -19.34 4.62
N ILE A 167 -11.16 -18.08 4.47
CA ILE A 167 -12.31 -17.51 5.18
C ILE A 167 -13.61 -18.20 4.76
N ALA A 168 -13.81 -18.48 3.47
CA ALA A 168 -14.97 -19.22 2.98
C ALA A 168 -15.04 -20.63 3.58
N ALA A 169 -13.93 -21.38 3.59
CA ALA A 169 -13.87 -22.72 4.18
C ALA A 169 -14.20 -22.73 5.68
N LEU A 170 -13.72 -21.72 6.42
CA LEU A 170 -13.98 -21.60 7.86
C LEU A 170 -15.39 -21.09 8.16
N ALA A 171 -15.89 -20.10 7.42
CA ALA A 171 -17.20 -19.51 7.67
C ALA A 171 -18.36 -20.40 7.19
N LEU A 172 -18.19 -21.10 6.06
CA LEU A 172 -19.24 -21.83 5.35
C LEU A 172 -18.77 -23.26 4.99
N PRO A 173 -18.70 -24.18 5.97
CA PRO A 173 -18.21 -25.55 5.75
C PRO A 173 -19.07 -26.33 4.74
N GLU A 174 -20.32 -25.96 4.57
CA GLU A 174 -21.28 -26.58 3.64
C GLU A 174 -20.86 -26.43 2.18
N LEU A 175 -19.98 -25.46 1.88
CA LEU A 175 -19.38 -25.31 0.55
C LEU A 175 -18.37 -26.41 0.21
N GLY A 176 -17.92 -27.19 1.19
CA GLY A 176 -17.07 -28.37 0.97
C GLY A 176 -15.65 -28.06 0.48
N ILE A 177 -15.09 -26.90 0.87
CA ILE A 177 -13.73 -26.48 0.49
C ILE A 177 -12.77 -26.72 1.65
N ASP A 178 -11.62 -27.32 1.36
CA ASP A 178 -10.54 -27.46 2.32
C ASP A 178 -9.80 -26.12 2.53
N PRO A 179 -9.48 -25.74 3.78
CA PRO A 179 -8.62 -24.60 4.08
C PRO A 179 -7.26 -24.68 3.35
N PRO A 180 -6.88 -23.69 2.53
CA PRO A 180 -5.66 -23.74 1.71
C PRO A 180 -4.40 -23.35 2.51
N VAL A 181 -4.17 -23.97 3.67
CA VAL A 181 -3.11 -23.55 4.61
C VAL A 181 -1.70 -23.78 4.09
N GLU A 182 -1.48 -24.85 3.32
CA GLU A 182 -0.17 -25.12 2.69
C GLU A 182 0.10 -24.12 1.55
N GLU A 183 -0.88 -23.89 0.68
CA GLU A 183 -0.76 -22.89 -0.41
C GLU A 183 -0.54 -21.47 0.14
N LEU A 184 -1.20 -21.12 1.25
CA LEU A 184 -0.96 -19.86 1.96
C LEU A 184 0.48 -19.78 2.47
N TYR A 185 1.00 -20.85 3.06
CA TYR A 185 2.37 -20.84 3.55
C TYR A 185 3.40 -20.76 2.41
N GLU A 186 3.20 -21.49 1.32
CA GLU A 186 4.02 -21.37 0.10
C GLU A 186 4.01 -19.93 -0.43
N ASN A 187 2.83 -19.29 -0.46
CA ASN A 187 2.72 -17.92 -0.91
C ASN A 187 3.34 -16.92 0.08
N LEU A 188 3.24 -17.15 1.39
CA LEU A 188 3.93 -16.34 2.43
C LEU A 188 5.44 -16.33 2.19
N LEU A 189 6.03 -17.49 1.87
CA LEU A 189 7.47 -17.60 1.60
C LEU A 189 7.88 -16.99 0.25
N ALA A 190 6.98 -16.98 -0.73
CA ALA A 190 7.21 -16.39 -2.04
C ALA A 190 7.04 -14.86 -2.03
N ASP A 191 6.06 -14.34 -1.31
CA ASP A 191 5.68 -12.93 -1.30
C ASP A 191 6.57 -12.09 -0.39
N PHE A 192 6.88 -12.59 0.80
CA PHE A 192 7.80 -11.93 1.72
C PHE A 192 9.18 -12.53 1.52
N LEU A 193 10.19 -11.70 1.29
CA LEU A 193 11.58 -12.11 1.09
C LEU A 193 12.20 -12.64 2.39
N PRO A 194 13.42 -13.22 2.37
CA PRO A 194 14.06 -13.75 3.57
C PRO A 194 14.25 -12.74 4.71
N ASP A 195 14.33 -11.44 4.40
CA ASP A 195 14.36 -10.35 5.39
C ASP A 195 12.97 -9.85 5.83
N GLY A 196 11.89 -10.37 5.23
CA GLY A 196 10.52 -10.03 5.54
C GLY A 196 9.93 -8.89 4.70
N VAL A 197 10.66 -8.27 3.77
CA VAL A 197 10.07 -7.26 2.89
C VAL A 197 9.22 -7.93 1.82
N HIS A 198 8.06 -7.33 1.48
CA HIS A 198 7.23 -7.87 0.42
C HIS A 198 7.89 -7.59 -0.95
N ARG A 199 7.92 -8.58 -1.85
CA ARG A 199 8.65 -8.51 -3.14
C ARG A 199 8.18 -7.40 -4.09
N GLU A 200 6.98 -6.88 -3.90
CA GLU A 200 6.50 -5.72 -4.66
C GLU A 200 7.12 -4.39 -4.22
N ARG A 201 7.78 -4.35 -3.05
CA ARG A 201 8.47 -3.15 -2.54
C ARG A 201 7.59 -1.90 -2.57
N SER A 202 6.32 -2.10 -2.21
CA SER A 202 5.40 -1.04 -1.83
C SER A 202 5.06 -1.26 -0.36
N THR A 203 5.19 -0.21 0.44
CA THR A 203 4.90 -0.25 1.88
C THR A 203 3.42 -0.51 2.14
N HIS A 204 2.53 0.03 1.30
CA HIS A 204 1.10 -0.25 1.39
C HIS A 204 0.78 -1.71 1.01
N TYR A 205 1.29 -2.21 -0.12
CA TYR A 205 1.04 -3.59 -0.54
C TYR A 205 1.69 -4.61 0.41
N HIS A 206 2.83 -4.28 1.01
CA HIS A 206 3.39 -5.06 2.11
C HIS A 206 2.38 -5.26 3.23
N CYS A 207 1.74 -4.18 3.70
CA CYS A 207 0.78 -4.26 4.79
C CYS A 207 -0.58 -4.86 4.36
N ILE A 208 -1.01 -4.70 3.10
CA ILE A 208 -2.19 -5.40 2.55
C ILE A 208 -1.96 -6.93 2.58
N ALA A 209 -0.81 -7.40 2.12
CA ALA A 209 -0.46 -8.83 2.17
C ALA A 209 -0.32 -9.31 3.62
N LEU A 210 0.38 -8.55 4.46
CA LEU A 210 0.60 -8.87 5.87
C LEU A 210 -0.72 -9.07 6.61
N ARG A 211 -1.70 -8.20 6.33
CA ARG A 211 -3.04 -8.26 6.91
C ARG A 211 -3.71 -9.62 6.67
N SER A 212 -3.59 -10.17 5.46
CA SER A 212 -4.15 -11.47 5.11
C SER A 212 -3.51 -12.61 5.91
N PHE A 213 -2.19 -12.58 6.12
CA PHE A 213 -1.49 -13.62 6.89
C PHE A 213 -1.72 -13.52 8.40
N VAL A 214 -1.76 -12.32 8.97
CA VAL A 214 -2.17 -12.14 10.38
C VAL A 214 -3.62 -12.57 10.58
N GLY A 215 -4.50 -12.20 9.64
CA GLY A 215 -5.90 -12.63 9.63
C GLY A 215 -6.06 -14.14 9.51
N ALA A 216 -5.26 -14.80 8.65
CA ALA A 216 -5.21 -16.25 8.53
C ALA A 216 -4.77 -16.89 9.85
N ARG A 217 -3.71 -16.33 10.48
CA ARG A 217 -3.19 -16.83 11.76
C ARG A 217 -4.24 -16.81 12.87
N GLU A 218 -4.95 -15.70 13.04
CA GLU A 218 -6.01 -15.58 14.05
C GLU A 218 -7.19 -16.51 13.76
N ASN A 219 -7.62 -16.62 12.51
CA ASN A 219 -8.74 -17.50 12.16
C ASN A 219 -8.38 -18.98 12.32
N CYS A 220 -7.21 -19.41 11.87
CA CYS A 220 -6.72 -20.77 12.12
C CYS A 220 -6.65 -21.09 13.62
N ARG A 221 -6.19 -20.15 14.46
CA ARG A 221 -6.20 -20.30 15.92
C ARG A 221 -7.63 -20.47 16.48
N ARG A 222 -8.60 -19.67 16.02
CA ARG A 222 -9.99 -19.74 16.48
C ARG A 222 -10.69 -21.06 16.13
N PHE A 223 -10.37 -21.61 14.96
CA PHE A 223 -11.00 -22.83 14.44
C PHE A 223 -10.18 -24.09 14.71
N GLY A 224 -9.02 -23.98 15.37
CA GLY A 224 -8.15 -25.11 15.68
C GLY A 224 -7.48 -25.73 14.45
N VAL A 225 -7.31 -24.95 13.38
CA VAL A 225 -6.59 -25.38 12.16
C VAL A 225 -5.10 -25.15 12.36
N ALA A 226 -4.30 -26.20 12.20
CA ALA A 226 -2.85 -26.11 12.28
C ALA A 226 -2.30 -25.39 11.04
N LEU A 227 -1.33 -24.50 11.26
CA LEU A 227 -0.55 -23.90 10.19
C LEU A 227 0.78 -24.64 10.03
N PRO A 228 1.38 -24.63 8.83
CA PRO A 228 2.69 -25.23 8.60
C PRO A 228 3.78 -24.65 9.52
N ALA A 229 4.76 -25.48 9.86
CA ALA A 229 5.94 -25.03 10.61
C ALA A 229 6.75 -24.03 9.76
N GLY A 230 7.18 -22.91 10.36
CA GLY A 230 7.82 -21.82 9.63
C GLY A 230 6.90 -20.62 9.33
N PHE A 231 5.58 -20.79 9.46
CA PHE A 231 4.62 -19.73 9.16
C PHE A 231 4.81 -18.52 10.09
N ASP A 232 4.88 -18.76 11.40
CA ASP A 232 5.03 -17.69 12.41
C ASP A 232 6.42 -17.02 12.30
N GLU A 233 7.45 -17.76 11.87
CA GLU A 233 8.80 -17.25 11.64
C GLU A 233 8.84 -16.24 10.48
N ARG A 234 8.32 -16.60 9.29
CA ARG A 234 8.27 -15.65 8.15
C ARG A 234 7.34 -14.48 8.45
N LEU A 235 6.19 -14.74 9.08
CA LEU A 235 5.25 -13.69 9.47
C LEU A 235 5.88 -12.68 10.45
N THR A 236 6.70 -13.15 11.39
CA THR A 236 7.43 -12.27 12.31
C THR A 236 8.35 -11.31 11.55
N LEU A 237 9.11 -11.81 10.57
CA LEU A 237 10.03 -10.97 9.77
C LEU A 237 9.25 -9.91 8.98
N ALA A 238 8.11 -10.29 8.39
CA ALA A 238 7.22 -9.34 7.75
C ALA A 238 6.72 -8.26 8.71
N CYS A 239 6.29 -8.63 9.93
CA CYS A 239 5.90 -7.67 10.95
C CYS A 239 7.06 -6.75 11.37
N ALA A 240 8.29 -7.26 11.40
CA ALA A 240 9.46 -6.48 11.79
C ALA A 240 9.72 -5.33 10.80
N PHE A 241 9.60 -5.58 9.49
CA PHE A 241 9.68 -4.52 8.48
C PHE A 241 8.57 -3.49 8.65
N ALA A 242 7.30 -3.92 8.72
CA ALA A 242 6.16 -3.02 8.93
C ALA A 242 6.31 -2.14 10.18
N ARG A 243 6.90 -2.68 11.25
CA ARG A 243 7.20 -1.94 12.49
C ARG A 243 8.28 -0.88 12.29
N ASP A 244 9.38 -1.22 11.61
CA ASP A 244 10.55 -0.34 11.51
C ASP A 244 10.36 0.74 10.44
N CYS A 245 9.63 0.45 9.36
CA CYS A 245 9.31 1.43 8.33
C CYS A 245 8.23 2.44 8.78
N ARG A 246 7.47 2.19 9.85
CA ARG A 246 6.42 3.09 10.36
C ARG A 246 6.94 4.49 10.72
N ARG A 247 6.36 5.55 10.17
CA ARG A 247 6.68 6.94 10.50
C ARG A 247 6.44 7.26 11.98
N PRO A 248 7.04 8.35 12.52
CA PRO A 248 6.80 8.77 13.91
C PRO A 248 5.34 9.08 14.25
N ASP A 249 4.54 9.54 13.29
CA ASP A 249 3.10 9.80 13.46
C ASP A 249 2.25 8.52 13.49
N GLY A 250 2.86 7.38 13.19
CA GLY A 250 2.25 6.06 13.21
C GLY A 250 1.82 5.53 11.84
N THR A 251 1.91 6.34 10.79
CA THR A 251 1.56 5.96 9.42
C THR A 251 2.72 5.28 8.68
N LEU A 252 2.49 4.74 7.49
CA LEU A 252 3.55 4.25 6.61
C LEU A 252 4.09 5.35 5.68
N PRO A 253 5.38 5.31 5.31
CA PRO A 253 5.90 6.09 4.20
C PRO A 253 5.23 5.66 2.90
N ALA A 254 4.91 6.60 2.01
CA ALA A 254 4.18 6.33 0.77
C ALA A 254 5.10 5.82 -0.37
N LEU A 255 6.06 4.93 -0.06
CA LEU A 255 7.06 4.48 -1.03
C LEU A 255 6.45 3.61 -2.12
N SER A 256 6.82 3.87 -3.37
CA SER A 256 6.25 3.19 -4.55
C SER A 256 4.72 3.32 -4.60
N ASP A 257 3.97 2.34 -5.13
CA ASP A 257 2.51 2.41 -5.11
C ASP A 257 1.93 2.24 -3.71
N SER A 258 1.93 3.32 -2.94
CA SER A 258 1.51 3.32 -1.54
C SER A 258 0.69 4.52 -1.13
N ASP A 259 -0.17 4.26 -0.13
CA ASP A 259 -0.89 5.26 0.64
C ASP A 259 -0.35 5.25 2.09
N THR A 260 -0.58 6.31 2.86
CA THR A 260 0.04 6.52 4.19
C THR A 260 -0.80 5.92 5.33
N GLY A 261 -1.33 4.70 5.18
CA GLY A 261 -2.22 4.08 6.18
C GLY A 261 -1.56 3.82 7.54
N ASP A 262 -2.37 3.73 8.61
CA ASP A 262 -1.95 3.31 9.95
C ASP A 262 -2.30 1.83 10.20
N TYR A 263 -1.27 1.02 10.49
CA TYR A 263 -1.39 -0.43 10.71
C TYR A 263 -1.08 -0.83 12.16
N THR A 264 -1.22 0.09 13.10
CA THR A 264 -0.94 -0.16 14.53
C THR A 264 -1.77 -1.30 15.10
N GLU A 265 -3.07 -1.35 14.80
CA GLU A 265 -3.94 -2.43 15.29
C GLU A 265 -3.51 -3.80 14.73
N LEU A 266 -3.04 -3.83 13.48
CA LEU A 266 -2.53 -5.04 12.84
C LEU A 266 -1.28 -5.56 13.57
N LEU A 267 -0.33 -4.67 13.86
CA LEU A 267 0.88 -5.02 14.62
C LEU A 267 0.56 -5.43 16.06
N GLN A 268 -0.42 -4.81 16.71
CA GLN A 268 -0.91 -5.22 18.03
C GLN A 268 -1.51 -6.63 18.02
N LEU A 269 -2.28 -6.96 16.99
CA LEU A 269 -2.80 -8.31 16.81
C LEU A 269 -1.66 -9.30 16.58
N ALA A 270 -0.73 -8.99 15.67
CA ALA A 270 0.41 -9.84 15.37
C ALA A 270 1.31 -10.09 16.60
N ALA A 271 1.64 -9.05 17.36
CA ALA A 271 2.42 -9.14 18.60
C ALA A 271 1.81 -10.12 19.61
N ARG A 272 0.49 -10.08 19.78
CA ARG A 272 -0.22 -11.01 20.66
C ARG A 272 -0.25 -12.44 20.12
N LEU A 273 -0.48 -12.62 18.82
CA LEU A 273 -0.57 -13.95 18.19
C LEU A 273 0.78 -14.67 18.19
N LEU A 274 1.86 -13.93 17.95
CA LEU A 274 3.22 -14.44 17.82
C LEU A 274 3.97 -14.43 19.17
N ALA A 275 3.38 -13.82 20.21
CA ALA A 275 4.03 -13.55 21.50
C ALA A 275 5.33 -12.75 21.37
N ARG A 276 5.29 -11.64 20.61
CA ARG A 276 6.43 -10.78 20.27
C ARG A 276 6.11 -9.30 20.59
N GLU A 277 6.25 -8.90 21.85
CA GLU A 277 5.98 -7.52 22.29
C GLU A 277 6.90 -6.49 21.64
N GLU A 278 8.10 -6.90 21.20
CA GLU A 278 9.03 -6.03 20.48
C GLU A 278 8.50 -5.58 19.11
N LEU A 279 7.40 -6.17 18.60
CA LEU A 279 6.72 -5.71 17.39
C LEU A 279 5.99 -4.38 17.60
N LEU A 280 5.82 -3.92 18.85
CA LEU A 280 5.12 -2.69 19.20
C LEU A 280 6.04 -1.47 19.33
N VAL A 281 7.36 -1.67 19.30
CA VAL A 281 8.36 -0.63 19.51
C VAL A 281 9.14 -0.43 18.22
N SER A 282 8.88 0.66 17.51
CA SER A 282 9.60 0.98 16.27
C SER A 282 11.10 1.11 16.48
N GLY A 283 11.88 0.48 15.59
CA GLY A 283 13.33 0.46 15.62
C GLY A 283 13.97 0.95 14.33
N ALA A 284 15.29 0.79 14.28
CA ALA A 284 16.07 0.81 13.04
C ALA A 284 16.17 -0.62 12.49
N GLY A 285 16.43 -0.77 11.20
CA GLY A 285 16.50 -2.08 10.54
C GLY A 285 17.16 -2.01 9.17
N ASP A 286 17.82 -3.09 8.80
CA ASP A 286 18.45 -3.29 7.49
C ASP A 286 17.78 -4.47 6.79
N TYR A 287 17.23 -4.22 5.61
CA TYR A 287 16.47 -5.18 4.82
C TYR A 287 17.10 -5.31 3.43
N PRO A 288 18.21 -6.07 3.30
CA PRO A 288 19.00 -6.08 2.07
C PRO A 288 18.34 -6.82 0.89
N ASP A 289 17.42 -7.76 1.12
CA ASP A 289 16.68 -8.42 0.03
C ASP A 289 15.55 -7.51 -0.50
N GLY A 290 14.89 -6.81 0.42
CA GLY A 290 13.90 -5.78 0.14
C GLY A 290 14.49 -4.50 -0.42
N GLY A 291 15.69 -4.13 0.01
CA GLY A 291 16.39 -2.91 -0.37
C GLY A 291 16.04 -1.68 0.47
N TYR A 292 15.56 -1.86 1.70
CA TYR A 292 15.19 -0.76 2.58
C TYR A 292 16.09 -0.70 3.81
N PHE A 293 16.48 0.52 4.20
CA PHE A 293 17.38 0.74 5.33
C PHE A 293 16.84 1.87 6.20
N VAL A 294 16.59 1.58 7.47
CA VAL A 294 15.96 2.52 8.41
C VAL A 294 16.98 3.00 9.42
N GLN A 295 17.10 4.32 9.57
CA GLN A 295 17.78 4.96 10.69
C GLN A 295 16.74 5.48 11.66
N ARG A 296 16.88 5.17 12.95
CA ARG A 296 15.95 5.63 13.97
C ARG A 296 16.65 5.95 15.28
N THR A 297 16.31 7.10 15.85
CA THR A 297 16.54 7.42 17.26
C THR A 297 15.20 7.77 17.91
N ARG A 298 15.22 8.32 19.14
CA ARG A 298 13.99 8.78 19.80
C ARG A 298 13.21 9.77 18.95
N ASP A 299 13.92 10.73 18.33
CA ASP A 299 13.31 11.88 17.66
C ASP A 299 13.73 11.99 16.18
N ARG A 300 14.36 10.94 15.62
CA ARG A 300 14.82 10.88 14.22
C ARG A 300 14.33 9.61 13.56
N TYR A 301 13.87 9.75 12.33
CA TYR A 301 13.50 8.64 11.46
C TYR A 301 13.92 8.98 10.04
N LEU A 302 14.60 8.05 9.38
CA LEU A 302 14.85 8.10 7.95
C LEU A 302 14.72 6.68 7.39
N ILE A 303 14.04 6.54 6.27
CA ILE A 303 14.07 5.33 5.44
C ILE A 303 14.78 5.65 4.13
N PHE A 304 15.71 4.79 3.74
CA PHE A 304 16.51 4.88 2.52
C PHE A 304 16.16 3.72 1.60
N ASP A 305 15.76 4.04 0.38
CA ASP A 305 15.52 3.07 -0.68
C ASP A 305 16.81 2.83 -1.47
N CYS A 306 17.35 1.63 -1.36
CA CYS A 306 18.44 1.15 -2.21
C CYS A 306 18.11 -0.26 -2.73
N GLY A 307 16.85 -0.47 -3.10
CA GLY A 307 16.32 -1.73 -3.60
C GLY A 307 16.24 -1.80 -5.12
N PRO A 308 16.11 -3.02 -5.67
CA PRO A 308 15.69 -3.18 -7.06
C PRO A 308 14.24 -2.69 -7.23
N LEU A 309 13.87 -2.34 -8.46
CA LEU A 309 12.48 -2.01 -8.80
C LEU A 309 11.51 -3.09 -8.31
N GLY A 310 10.43 -2.68 -7.64
CA GLY A 310 9.40 -3.57 -7.12
C GLY A 310 8.68 -4.40 -8.18
N ASP A 311 8.34 -5.64 -7.85
CA ASP A 311 7.61 -6.54 -8.74
C ASP A 311 6.20 -6.01 -9.09
N GLY A 312 5.69 -6.38 -10.26
CA GLY A 312 4.27 -6.18 -10.61
C GLY A 312 3.86 -4.83 -11.16
N GLY A 313 4.82 -3.93 -11.38
CA GLY A 313 4.54 -2.60 -11.92
C GLY A 313 4.25 -1.56 -10.83
N HIS A 314 4.36 -1.96 -9.57
CA HIS A 314 4.15 -1.10 -8.40
C HIS A 314 5.37 -0.28 -7.99
N GLY A 315 6.57 -0.71 -8.41
CA GLY A 315 7.80 0.03 -8.17
C GLY A 315 7.85 1.36 -8.90
N HIS A 316 8.32 2.39 -8.19
CA HIS A 316 8.64 3.70 -8.75
C HIS A 316 10.11 3.78 -9.18
N TYR A 317 10.49 4.86 -9.87
CA TYR A 317 11.84 5.08 -10.38
C TYR A 317 12.64 5.90 -9.38
N ASP A 318 12.66 5.43 -8.13
CA ASP A 318 12.98 6.16 -6.91
C ASP A 318 14.25 5.63 -6.21
N ALA A 319 15.12 4.92 -6.93
CA ALA A 319 16.32 4.38 -6.32
C ALA A 319 17.19 5.50 -5.71
N LEU A 320 17.72 5.20 -4.52
CA LEU A 320 18.45 6.10 -3.64
C LEU A 320 17.60 7.23 -3.03
N SER A 321 16.26 7.20 -3.18
CA SER A 321 15.36 8.13 -2.48
C SER A 321 15.42 7.93 -0.97
N VAL A 322 15.07 8.98 -0.24
CA VAL A 322 14.91 8.95 1.22
C VAL A 322 13.59 9.62 1.61
N GLU A 323 13.02 9.18 2.72
CA GLU A 323 12.02 9.93 3.47
C GLU A 323 12.55 10.19 4.88
N ALA A 324 12.41 11.41 5.40
CA ALA A 324 13.00 11.79 6.68
C ALA A 324 12.05 12.62 7.55
N TRP A 325 12.02 12.28 8.84
CA TRP A 325 11.22 12.92 9.87
C TRP A 325 12.07 13.24 11.09
N ALA A 326 11.76 14.34 11.76
CA ALA A 326 12.35 14.67 13.04
C ALA A 326 11.34 15.35 13.96
N ASN A 327 11.45 15.06 15.26
CA ASN A 327 10.59 15.65 16.30
C ASN A 327 9.08 15.45 16.04
N GLY A 328 8.70 14.35 15.37
CA GLY A 328 7.31 14.04 15.03
C GLY A 328 6.80 14.70 13.74
N GLU A 329 7.63 15.47 13.03
CA GLU A 329 7.25 16.22 11.82
C GLU A 329 8.07 15.79 10.60
N PRO A 330 7.51 15.86 9.38
CA PRO A 330 8.22 15.52 8.16
C PRO A 330 9.21 16.62 7.75
N LEU A 331 10.40 16.20 7.30
CA LEU A 331 11.40 17.09 6.70
C LEU A 331 11.33 17.04 5.17
N VAL A 332 11.31 15.81 4.64
CA VAL A 332 11.11 15.49 3.22
C VAL A 332 10.27 14.22 3.11
N LEU A 333 9.39 14.18 2.12
CA LEU A 333 8.39 13.11 1.94
C LEU A 333 8.53 12.43 0.59
N ASP A 334 8.11 11.17 0.50
CA ASP A 334 7.78 10.58 -0.79
C ASP A 334 6.43 11.13 -1.29
N PRO A 335 6.27 11.39 -2.60
CA PRO A 335 5.03 11.95 -3.14
C PRO A 335 3.85 10.96 -3.12
N GLY A 336 4.06 9.66 -2.97
CA GLY A 336 2.99 8.65 -3.06
C GLY A 336 2.54 8.37 -4.49
N ARG A 337 1.39 7.68 -4.66
CA ARG A 337 0.97 7.15 -5.97
C ARG A 337 -0.05 7.98 -6.74
N PHE A 338 -0.93 8.68 -6.03
CA PHE A 338 -2.11 9.40 -6.54
C PHE A 338 -3.13 8.58 -7.35
N THR A 339 -2.78 8.11 -8.54
CA THR A 339 -3.73 7.50 -9.47
C THR A 339 -3.09 6.34 -10.23
N TYR A 340 -3.92 5.43 -10.74
CA TYR A 340 -3.54 4.45 -11.75
C TYR A 340 -3.92 4.88 -13.17
N ALA A 341 -4.74 5.93 -13.31
CA ALA A 341 -5.16 6.45 -14.60
C ALA A 341 -4.01 7.15 -15.33
N GLU A 342 -3.82 6.80 -16.60
CA GLU A 342 -2.78 7.34 -17.47
C GLU A 342 -3.34 8.34 -18.50
N GLY A 343 -4.30 9.18 -18.08
CA GLY A 343 -4.87 10.26 -18.90
C GLY A 343 -3.91 11.45 -19.10
N GLU A 344 -4.28 12.44 -19.91
CA GLU A 344 -3.46 13.66 -20.13
C GLU A 344 -3.91 14.82 -19.21
N PRO A 345 -3.01 15.45 -18.43
CA PRO A 345 -1.58 15.13 -18.27
C PRO A 345 -1.36 13.81 -17.51
N ASN A 346 -0.34 13.04 -17.90
CA ASN A 346 -0.04 11.74 -17.30
C ASN A 346 0.56 11.86 -15.89
N LEU A 347 -0.33 12.05 -14.91
CA LEU A 347 0.04 12.16 -13.50
C LEU A 347 0.54 10.81 -12.95
N ARG A 348 0.06 9.67 -13.45
CA ARG A 348 0.62 8.36 -13.08
C ARG A 348 2.12 8.29 -13.37
N HIS A 349 2.55 8.74 -14.55
CA HIS A 349 3.99 8.82 -14.88
C HIS A 349 4.70 9.84 -13.99
N TRP A 350 4.12 11.02 -13.76
CA TRP A 350 4.75 12.01 -12.88
C TRP A 350 5.07 11.43 -11.50
N PHE A 351 4.09 10.84 -10.81
CA PHE A 351 4.26 10.30 -9.46
C PHE A 351 5.24 9.11 -9.41
N ARG A 352 5.32 8.32 -10.50
CA ARG A 352 6.23 7.17 -10.59
C ARG A 352 7.65 7.54 -11.02
N GLY A 353 7.83 8.70 -11.65
CA GLY A 353 9.07 9.13 -12.28
C GLY A 353 10.09 9.63 -11.26
N THR A 354 11.38 9.50 -11.58
CA THR A 354 12.51 9.90 -10.72
C THR A 354 12.43 11.35 -10.29
N ALA A 355 11.85 12.23 -11.13
CA ALA A 355 11.66 13.63 -10.80
C ALA A 355 10.70 13.88 -9.62
N ALA A 356 9.85 12.91 -9.27
CA ALA A 356 8.95 13.02 -8.13
C ALA A 356 9.57 12.53 -6.81
N HIS A 357 10.82 12.03 -6.80
CA HIS A 357 11.43 11.48 -5.58
C HIS A 357 12.64 12.27 -5.10
N ASN A 358 13.06 12.00 -3.87
CA ASN A 358 14.19 12.66 -3.19
C ASN A 358 15.52 12.12 -3.69
N THR A 359 15.78 12.20 -4.99
CA THR A 359 16.97 11.63 -5.65
C THR A 359 17.40 12.53 -6.84
N VAL A 360 18.29 12.04 -7.70
CA VAL A 360 18.86 12.81 -8.82
C VAL A 360 18.34 12.30 -10.17
N THR A 361 17.92 13.21 -11.06
CA THR A 361 17.75 12.89 -12.49
C THR A 361 18.97 13.33 -13.30
N VAL A 362 19.23 12.62 -14.40
CA VAL A 362 20.31 12.93 -15.35
C VAL A 362 19.71 13.33 -16.70
N ASP A 363 20.02 14.52 -17.19
CA ASP A 363 19.50 15.11 -18.43
C ASP A 363 17.96 15.12 -18.52
N GLY A 364 17.27 15.12 -17.37
CA GLY A 364 15.81 15.07 -17.29
C GLY A 364 15.20 13.67 -17.51
N PHE A 365 16.02 12.62 -17.61
CA PHE A 365 15.54 11.24 -17.71
C PHE A 365 15.28 10.63 -16.34
N ASP A 366 14.28 9.74 -16.31
CA ASP A 366 14.08 8.78 -15.24
C ASP A 366 15.22 7.75 -15.20
N GLN A 367 15.50 7.24 -14.00
CA GLN A 367 16.46 6.16 -13.79
C GLN A 367 16.08 4.88 -14.54
N THR A 368 14.78 4.64 -14.75
CA THR A 368 14.23 3.47 -15.46
C THR A 368 13.33 3.94 -16.60
N PRO A 369 13.32 3.28 -17.77
CA PRO A 369 12.42 3.65 -18.86
C PRO A 369 10.95 3.47 -18.45
N TYR A 370 10.14 4.50 -18.70
CA TYR A 370 8.71 4.42 -18.42
C TYR A 370 8.02 3.34 -19.26
N ALA A 371 7.18 2.55 -18.61
CA ALA A 371 6.32 1.57 -19.23
C ALA A 371 4.99 1.46 -18.49
N ARG A 372 3.91 1.32 -19.24
CA ARG A 372 2.56 1.11 -18.69
C ARG A 372 2.48 -0.27 -18.04
N GLY A 373 2.10 -0.31 -16.76
CA GLY A 373 2.01 -1.56 -15.99
C GLY A 373 3.33 -2.33 -15.85
N ARG A 374 3.26 -3.66 -15.98
CA ARG A 374 4.42 -4.56 -15.87
C ARG A 374 5.31 -4.44 -17.11
N SER A 375 6.61 -4.26 -16.90
CA SER A 375 7.60 -4.09 -17.97
C SER A 375 8.64 -5.20 -17.96
N SER A 376 9.15 -5.55 -19.14
CA SER A 376 10.34 -6.38 -19.34
C SER A 376 11.58 -5.56 -19.75
N LEU A 377 11.45 -4.23 -19.83
CA LEU A 377 12.59 -3.35 -20.11
C LEU A 377 13.59 -3.44 -18.97
N PRO A 378 14.91 -3.29 -19.26
CA PRO A 378 15.91 -3.15 -18.21
C PRO A 378 15.52 -2.02 -17.26
N SER A 379 15.64 -2.27 -15.96
CA SER A 379 15.44 -1.28 -14.90
C SER A 379 16.78 -0.80 -14.34
N ALA A 380 16.75 0.32 -13.63
CA ALA A 380 17.86 0.76 -12.81
C ALA A 380 18.25 -0.32 -11.79
N VAL A 381 19.55 -0.46 -11.57
CA VAL A 381 20.11 -1.40 -10.60
C VAL A 381 20.70 -0.61 -9.45
N ALA A 382 20.01 -0.63 -8.31
CA ALA A 382 20.52 -0.13 -7.05
C ALA A 382 21.36 -1.22 -6.36
N THR A 383 22.46 -0.83 -5.74
CA THR A 383 23.36 -1.72 -4.99
C THR A 383 23.70 -1.06 -3.66
N PHE A 384 23.31 -1.70 -2.57
CA PHE A 384 23.68 -1.25 -1.24
C PHE A 384 25.17 -1.53 -0.99
N LEU A 385 25.92 -0.49 -0.66
CA LEU A 385 27.36 -0.55 -0.46
C LEU A 385 27.73 -0.87 1.00
N GLY A 386 26.79 -0.64 1.93
CA GLY A 386 26.94 -1.03 3.32
C GLY A 386 26.46 0.05 4.30
N ARG A 387 26.40 -0.37 5.57
CA ARG A 387 26.21 0.49 6.73
C ARG A 387 27.52 0.53 7.53
N GLU A 388 28.02 1.72 7.81
CA GLU A 388 29.14 1.95 8.72
C GLU A 388 28.70 2.99 9.76
N ASP A 389 28.56 2.55 11.02
CA ASP A 389 27.95 3.33 12.10
C ASP A 389 26.57 3.91 11.70
N ASP A 390 26.45 5.23 11.73
CA ASP A 390 25.27 6.01 11.35
C ASP A 390 25.28 6.42 9.86
N THR A 391 26.11 5.78 9.03
CA THR A 391 26.21 6.03 7.58
C THR A 391 25.62 4.88 6.78
N LEU A 392 24.71 5.20 5.87
CA LEU A 392 24.20 4.30 4.84
C LEU A 392 24.79 4.69 3.48
N ALA A 393 25.18 3.73 2.65
CA ALA A 393 25.73 4.00 1.33
C ALA A 393 25.10 3.12 0.24
N GLY A 394 24.79 3.71 -0.91
CA GLY A 394 24.23 3.01 -2.07
C GLY A 394 24.74 3.57 -3.41
N GLU A 395 24.69 2.75 -4.45
CA GLU A 395 24.97 3.13 -5.85
C GLU A 395 23.78 2.75 -6.73
N VAL A 396 23.44 3.56 -7.72
CA VAL A 396 22.49 3.19 -8.78
C VAL A 396 23.12 3.37 -10.16
N ARG A 397 22.87 2.39 -11.03
CA ARG A 397 23.17 2.44 -12.47
C ARG A 397 21.89 2.39 -13.27
N SER A 398 21.78 3.26 -14.26
CA SER A 398 20.60 3.37 -15.11
C SER A 398 20.87 2.77 -16.49
N PRO A 399 19.85 2.17 -17.15
CA PRO A 399 19.89 1.90 -18.59
C PRO A 399 19.58 3.13 -19.46
N CYS A 400 19.09 4.23 -18.89
CA CYS A 400 18.71 5.45 -19.61
C CYS A 400 19.89 6.40 -19.85
N TYR A 401 20.93 6.30 -19.03
CA TYR A 401 22.13 7.14 -19.09
C TYR A 401 23.32 6.40 -18.49
N GLU A 402 24.54 6.81 -18.87
CA GLU A 402 25.76 6.14 -18.41
C GLU A 402 26.18 6.53 -16.98
N ALA A 403 25.79 7.72 -16.53
CA ALA A 403 26.28 8.29 -15.29
C ALA A 403 25.90 7.43 -14.09
N VAL A 404 26.88 7.19 -13.22
CA VAL A 404 26.72 6.43 -11.97
C VAL A 404 26.42 7.41 -10.85
N HIS A 405 25.37 7.12 -10.08
CA HIS A 405 25.00 7.89 -8.91
C HIS A 405 25.30 7.10 -7.64
N ARG A 406 26.13 7.66 -6.75
CA ARG A 406 26.40 7.14 -5.42
C ARG A 406 25.85 8.10 -4.38
N ARG A 407 25.16 7.56 -3.37
CA ARG A 407 24.64 8.33 -2.25
C ARG A 407 25.18 7.81 -0.93
N ARG A 408 25.58 8.71 -0.04
CA ARG A 408 25.82 8.43 1.38
C ARG A 408 24.87 9.24 2.24
N VAL A 409 24.26 8.62 3.25
CA VAL A 409 23.34 9.27 4.20
C VAL A 409 23.88 9.04 5.60
N THR A 410 24.36 10.11 6.24
CA THR A 410 24.98 10.05 7.57
C THR A 410 24.11 10.78 8.58
N LEU A 411 23.67 10.10 9.64
CA LEU A 411 23.05 10.74 10.80
C LEU A 411 24.13 11.25 11.75
N VAL A 412 24.31 12.57 11.81
CA VAL A 412 25.40 13.19 12.59
C VAL A 412 24.96 13.44 14.02
N GLU A 413 25.64 12.81 14.98
CA GLU A 413 25.39 12.93 16.43
C GLU A 413 23.93 12.65 16.83
N GLY A 414 23.18 11.91 16.03
CA GLY A 414 21.75 11.68 16.25
C GLY A 414 20.86 12.92 16.04
N ARG A 415 21.36 13.98 15.38
CA ARG A 415 20.70 15.31 15.33
C ARG A 415 20.21 15.74 13.95
N TYR A 416 20.99 15.53 12.90
CA TYR A 416 20.67 15.97 11.54
C TYR A 416 21.34 15.03 10.54
N TRP A 417 20.92 15.09 9.27
CA TRP A 417 21.52 14.27 8.23
C TRP A 417 22.45 15.07 7.32
N ILE A 418 23.56 14.45 6.94
CA ILE A 418 24.34 14.86 5.78
C ILE A 418 24.09 13.82 4.68
N VAL A 419 23.59 14.28 3.54
CA VAL A 419 23.36 13.47 2.34
C VAL A 419 24.35 13.90 1.26
N GLU A 420 25.22 13.00 0.87
CA GLU A 420 26.26 13.23 -0.13
C GLU A 420 25.91 12.46 -1.41
N ASP A 421 25.73 13.19 -2.50
CA ASP A 421 25.48 12.62 -3.82
C ASP A 421 26.72 12.81 -4.70
N GLU A 422 27.32 11.72 -5.16
CA GLU A 422 28.43 11.71 -6.11
C GLU A 422 27.94 11.16 -7.44
N LEU A 423 28.06 11.98 -8.50
CA LEU A 423 27.62 11.67 -9.85
C LEU A 423 28.85 11.64 -10.75
N GLU A 424 29.04 10.53 -11.46
CA GLU A 424 30.22 10.31 -12.31
C GLU A 424 29.78 9.74 -13.66
N GLY A 425 30.07 10.49 -14.73
CA GLY A 425 29.85 10.06 -16.09
C GLY A 425 31.05 10.27 -17.02
N GLU A 426 31.05 9.55 -18.14
CA GLU A 426 32.03 9.65 -19.21
C GLU A 426 31.97 10.99 -19.95
N ARG A 427 30.80 11.64 -19.96
CA ARG A 427 30.58 12.95 -20.60
C ARG A 427 29.90 13.94 -19.66
N SER A 428 29.84 15.21 -20.07
CA SER A 428 29.12 16.21 -19.29
C SER A 428 27.62 15.98 -19.33
N HIS A 429 27.00 15.98 -18.16
CA HIS A 429 25.56 15.84 -17.96
C HIS A 429 24.99 17.01 -17.17
N ARG A 430 23.67 17.20 -17.24
CA ARG A 430 22.93 18.00 -16.27
C ARG A 430 22.37 17.07 -15.19
N TYR A 431 22.65 17.40 -13.93
CA TYR A 431 22.13 16.70 -12.76
C TYR A 431 21.16 17.60 -12.02
N ASP A 432 19.97 17.09 -11.72
CA ASP A 432 18.94 17.78 -10.95
C ASP A 432 18.64 16.96 -9.68
N LEU A 433 19.20 17.39 -8.55
CA LEU A 433 18.90 16.84 -7.22
C LEU A 433 17.59 17.43 -6.71
N ARG A 434 16.68 16.57 -6.24
CA ARG A 434 15.36 16.98 -5.76
C ARG A 434 15.11 16.67 -4.29
N TRP A 435 14.37 17.55 -3.63
CA TRP A 435 13.84 17.37 -2.28
C TRP A 435 12.37 17.79 -2.23
N HIS A 436 11.47 16.86 -1.96
CA HIS A 436 10.02 17.03 -1.89
C HIS A 436 9.62 17.40 -0.46
N LEU A 437 9.15 18.63 -0.30
CA LEU A 437 8.86 19.22 1.00
C LEU A 437 7.41 18.93 1.41
N PRO A 438 7.11 18.82 2.71
CA PRO A 438 5.72 18.79 3.17
C PRO A 438 4.97 20.07 2.73
N PRO A 439 3.63 20.02 2.57
CA PRO A 439 2.84 21.20 2.24
C PRO A 439 3.01 22.29 3.30
N GLY A 440 3.38 23.50 2.89
CA GLY A 440 3.62 24.60 3.82
C GLY A 440 4.37 25.77 3.20
N PRO A 441 4.62 26.84 3.99
CA PRO A 441 5.44 27.95 3.56
C PRO A 441 6.91 27.52 3.39
N VAL A 442 7.56 28.07 2.35
CA VAL A 442 8.97 27.78 2.06
C VAL A 442 9.70 29.08 1.71
N GLU A 443 10.79 29.34 2.41
CA GLU A 443 11.72 30.43 2.12
C GLU A 443 12.88 29.89 1.27
N LEU A 444 13.01 30.37 0.04
CA LEU A 444 14.15 30.06 -0.82
C LEU A 444 15.38 30.88 -0.39
N ARG A 445 16.52 30.22 -0.27
CA ARG A 445 17.85 30.80 -0.02
C ARG A 445 18.78 30.52 -1.21
N PRO A 446 19.90 31.25 -1.36
CA PRO A 446 20.83 31.03 -2.46
C PRO A 446 21.38 29.59 -2.54
N ASP A 447 21.53 28.95 -1.39
CA ASP A 447 22.14 27.64 -1.19
C ASP A 447 21.16 26.61 -0.61
N GLY A 448 19.84 26.85 -0.66
CA GLY A 448 18.90 25.93 -0.03
C GLY A 448 17.53 26.52 0.25
N VAL A 449 16.85 25.96 1.25
CA VAL A 449 15.52 26.42 1.68
C VAL A 449 15.34 26.32 3.18
N VAL A 450 14.36 27.05 3.69
CA VAL A 450 13.84 26.88 5.04
C VAL A 450 12.34 26.67 5.00
N THR A 451 11.87 25.61 5.65
CA THR A 451 10.47 25.32 5.92
C THR A 451 10.19 25.51 7.40
N ASP A 452 8.96 25.27 7.86
CA ASP A 452 8.66 25.27 9.30
C ASP A 452 9.39 24.15 10.05
N THR A 453 9.68 23.02 9.38
CA THR A 453 10.22 21.81 10.00
C THR A 453 11.72 21.60 9.75
N ALA A 454 12.28 22.21 8.70
CA ALA A 454 13.65 21.92 8.26
C ALA A 454 14.39 23.16 7.73
N THR A 455 15.71 23.17 7.92
CA THR A 455 16.66 23.94 7.11
C THR A 455 17.38 22.94 6.20
N ILE A 456 17.29 23.14 4.89
CA ILE A 456 17.98 22.32 3.88
C ILE A 456 19.03 23.19 3.22
N THR A 457 20.30 22.86 3.41
CA THR A 457 21.43 23.55 2.77
C THR A 457 22.10 22.62 1.77
N ILE A 458 22.39 23.08 0.56
CA ILE A 458 22.89 22.28 -0.56
C ILE A 458 24.16 22.93 -1.11
N HIS A 459 25.29 22.26 -0.91
CA HIS A 459 26.56 22.64 -1.51
C HIS A 459 26.82 21.88 -2.81
N GLY A 460 27.60 22.49 -3.71
CA GLY A 460 27.96 21.91 -5.02
C GLY A 460 26.96 22.20 -6.15
N ALA A 461 25.82 22.80 -5.83
CA ALA A 461 24.85 23.26 -6.81
C ALA A 461 25.28 24.58 -7.48
N ARG A 462 25.05 24.69 -8.78
CA ARG A 462 25.15 25.94 -9.56
C ARG A 462 23.96 26.86 -9.28
N SER A 463 22.80 26.29 -9.00
CA SER A 463 21.58 27.01 -8.68
C SER A 463 20.64 26.14 -7.88
N VAL A 464 19.89 26.76 -6.99
CA VAL A 464 18.78 26.16 -6.23
C VAL A 464 17.50 26.91 -6.57
N ALA A 465 16.42 26.19 -6.84
CA ALA A 465 15.12 26.74 -7.18
C ALA A 465 13.98 25.97 -6.49
N LEU A 466 12.79 26.58 -6.47
CA LEU A 466 11.55 25.92 -6.08
C LEU A 466 10.72 25.61 -7.32
N GLU A 467 10.27 24.37 -7.41
CA GLU A 467 9.33 23.88 -8.41
C GLU A 467 7.99 23.54 -7.76
N ASP A 468 6.93 23.51 -8.56
CA ASP A 468 5.63 23.01 -8.12
C ASP A 468 5.61 21.48 -8.20
N GLY A 469 5.11 20.83 -7.16
CA GLY A 469 4.93 19.39 -7.09
C GLY A 469 3.71 19.01 -6.26
N TRP A 470 3.65 17.74 -5.90
CA TRP A 470 2.49 17.13 -5.27
C TRP A 470 2.91 16.10 -4.23
N ILE A 471 2.08 15.97 -3.19
CA ILE A 471 2.09 14.83 -2.26
C ILE A 471 0.69 14.23 -2.26
N SER A 472 0.63 12.90 -2.26
CA SER A 472 -0.58 12.10 -2.33
C SER A 472 -0.60 11.10 -1.18
N PRO A 473 -1.27 11.42 -0.05
CA PRO A 473 -1.35 10.48 1.08
C PRO A 473 -2.26 9.29 0.79
N GLU A 474 -3.22 9.46 -0.13
CA GLU A 474 -4.21 8.44 -0.49
C GLU A 474 -4.61 8.55 -1.98
N TYR A 475 -5.25 7.50 -2.50
CA TYR A 475 -5.73 7.45 -3.88
C TYR A 475 -6.70 8.58 -4.22
N GLY A 476 -6.51 9.18 -5.39
CA GLY A 476 -7.37 10.25 -5.90
C GLY A 476 -7.21 11.59 -5.18
N VAL A 477 -6.38 11.67 -4.12
CA VAL A 477 -6.16 12.90 -3.36
C VAL A 477 -4.70 13.33 -3.46
N LYS A 478 -4.49 14.55 -3.95
CA LYS A 478 -3.17 15.18 -3.98
C LYS A 478 -3.22 16.60 -3.43
N HIS A 479 -2.17 16.98 -2.73
CA HIS A 479 -1.96 18.31 -2.18
C HIS A 479 -0.78 18.96 -2.89
N ALA A 480 -0.88 20.26 -3.18
CA ALA A 480 0.24 21.01 -3.72
C ALA A 480 1.36 21.08 -2.69
N ALA A 481 2.58 20.77 -3.13
CA ALA A 481 3.78 20.77 -2.32
C ALA A 481 4.94 21.36 -3.13
N LYS A 482 5.94 21.94 -2.45
CA LYS A 482 7.09 22.52 -3.14
C LYS A 482 8.20 21.49 -3.25
N VAL A 483 8.91 21.54 -4.37
CA VAL A 483 10.08 20.69 -4.63
C VAL A 483 11.30 21.60 -4.73
N VAL A 484 12.34 21.31 -3.96
CA VAL A 484 13.64 21.95 -4.12
C VAL A 484 14.35 21.28 -5.29
N SER A 485 14.86 22.07 -6.23
CA SER A 485 15.61 21.61 -7.40
C SER A 485 16.99 22.24 -7.37
N ALA A 486 18.03 21.42 -7.22
CA ALA A 486 19.43 21.85 -7.17
C ALA A 486 20.20 21.28 -8.36
N ILE A 487 20.80 22.17 -9.15
CA ILE A 487 21.35 21.80 -10.47
C ILE A 487 22.88 21.84 -10.44
N ALA A 488 23.51 20.81 -11.00
CA ALA A 488 24.93 20.82 -11.35
C ALA A 488 25.12 20.38 -12.81
N VAL A 489 26.24 20.79 -13.42
CA VAL A 489 26.60 20.38 -14.78
C VAL A 489 28.06 20.00 -14.82
N GLY A 490 28.36 18.82 -15.35
CA GLY A 490 29.73 18.34 -15.50
C GLY A 490 29.78 16.85 -15.80
N ALA A 491 30.97 16.34 -16.08
CA ALA A 491 31.21 14.89 -16.14
C ALA A 491 31.18 14.29 -14.74
N VAL A 492 31.69 15.03 -13.76
CA VAL A 492 31.59 14.71 -12.33
C VAL A 492 30.85 15.84 -11.63
N ALA A 493 29.90 15.50 -10.76
CA ALA A 493 29.25 16.44 -9.87
C ALA A 493 29.16 15.85 -8.46
N ARG A 494 29.17 16.72 -7.46
CA ARG A 494 28.94 16.33 -6.06
C ARG A 494 27.98 17.31 -5.42
N PHE A 495 26.94 16.80 -4.78
CA PHE A 495 26.11 17.58 -3.87
C PHE A 495 26.37 17.14 -2.43
N VAL A 496 26.39 18.10 -1.52
CA VAL A 496 26.38 17.83 -0.07
C VAL A 496 25.19 18.58 0.50
N THR A 497 24.17 17.83 0.88
CA THR A 497 22.95 18.36 1.50
C THR A 497 23.03 18.19 3.01
N VAL A 498 22.83 19.26 3.76
CA VAL A 498 22.58 19.22 5.21
C VAL A 498 21.09 19.36 5.42
N LEU A 499 20.47 18.31 5.96
CA LEU A 499 19.06 18.25 6.33
C LEU A 499 18.94 18.43 7.84
N GLU A 500 18.76 19.67 8.28
CA GLU A 500 18.73 20.06 9.70
C GLU A 500 17.29 20.29 10.18
N PRO A 501 16.80 19.52 11.16
CA PRO A 501 15.50 19.77 11.78
C PRO A 501 15.45 21.12 12.49
N ARG A 502 14.31 21.82 12.39
CA ARG A 502 14.05 23.04 13.18
C ARG A 502 13.45 22.68 14.54
N THR A 503 13.80 23.48 15.54
CA THR A 503 13.32 23.36 16.93
C THR A 503 11.98 24.03 17.15
#